data_AF-A0A972IQR1-F1
#
_entry.id   AF-A0A972IQR1-F1
#
_cell.length_a   1.000
_cell.length_b   1.000
_cell.length_c   1.000
_cell.angle_alpha   90.00
_cell.angle_beta   90.00
_cell.angle_gamma   90.00
#
_symmetry.space_group_name_H-M   'P 1'
#
loop_
_entity.id
_entity.type
_entity.pdbx_description
1 polymer ?
#
loop_
_entity_poly.entity_id
_entity_poly.type
_entity_poly.pdbx_seq_one_letter_code
_entity_poly.pdbx_strand_id
1 'polypeptide(L)' 'MTRFGYLRSISKKGCSSDNSACVCFFGTLKNEFYYAKDWAIVKREVFIDEYIYWYNHDRIKLTLCGYSPIQYQLMNQQMI' A
#
# COMPACT_ATOMS: atom_id res chain seq x y z
N MET A 1 -0.34 10.21 -26.51
CA MET A 1 -0.16 9.00 -25.68
C MET A 1 1.31 8.89 -25.29
N THR A 2 1.60 8.38 -24.08
CA THR A 2 2.99 8.16 -23.65
C THR A 2 3.61 6.97 -24.39
N ARG A 3 4.95 6.82 -24.31
CA ARG A 3 5.72 5.72 -24.91
C ARG A 3 5.17 4.31 -24.58
N PHE A 4 4.40 4.17 -23.49
CA PHE A 4 3.88 2.90 -22.99
C PHE A 4 2.35 2.79 -23.05
N GLY A 5 1.65 3.70 -23.75
CA GLY A 5 0.19 3.63 -23.88
C GLY A 5 -0.62 4.04 -22.64
N TYR A 6 0.04 4.42 -21.54
CA TYR A 6 -0.64 4.88 -20.33
C TYR A 6 -1.05 6.35 -20.42
N LEU A 7 -2.27 6.65 -19.96
CA LEU A 7 -2.75 8.00 -19.72
C LEU A 7 -2.24 8.47 -18.36
N ARG A 8 -1.51 9.60 -18.32
CA ARG A 8 -1.14 10.20 -17.04
C ARG A 8 -2.37 10.87 -16.43
N SER A 9 -2.63 10.57 -15.17
CA SER A 9 -3.65 11.24 -14.36
C SER A 9 -2.97 11.97 -13.21
N ILE A 10 -3.45 13.17 -12.89
CA ILE A 10 -3.01 13.97 -11.74
C ILE A 10 -4.24 14.52 -11.03
N SER A 11 -4.19 14.59 -9.70
CA SER A 11 -5.28 15.17 -8.90
C SER A 11 -5.52 16.63 -9.27
N LYS A 12 -6.76 17.08 -9.09
CA LYS A 12 -7.12 18.49 -9.30
C LYS A 12 -6.39 19.37 -8.28
N LYS A 13 -5.97 20.56 -8.69
CA LYS A 13 -5.32 21.52 -7.79
C LYS A 13 -6.23 21.80 -6.58
N GLY A 14 -5.70 21.62 -5.37
CA GLY A 14 -6.43 21.81 -4.12
C GLY A 14 -7.28 20.61 -3.67
N CYS A 15 -7.31 19.50 -4.40
CA CYS A 15 -8.05 18.28 -4.06
C CYS A 15 -7.10 17.19 -3.57
N SER A 16 -6.63 17.30 -2.33
CA SER A 16 -5.77 16.27 -1.71
C SER A 16 -6.53 14.99 -1.33
N SER A 17 -7.86 15.07 -1.20
CA SER A 17 -8.76 13.94 -0.95
C SER A 17 -8.60 12.81 -1.96
N ASP A 18 -8.32 13.16 -3.21
CA ASP A 18 -8.19 12.23 -4.33
C ASP A 18 -7.00 11.27 -4.12
N ASN A 19 -6.02 11.68 -3.33
CA ASN A 19 -4.84 10.89 -2.97
C ASN A 19 -4.89 10.39 -1.52
N SER A 20 -6.03 10.51 -0.83
CA SER A 20 -6.19 10.16 0.58
C SER A 20 -5.82 8.71 0.88
N ALA A 21 -6.11 7.78 -0.04
CA ALA A 21 -5.73 6.38 0.10
C ALA A 21 -4.21 6.20 0.20
N CYS A 22 -3.43 6.87 -0.66
CA CYS A 22 -1.98 6.86 -0.61
C CYS A 22 -1.45 7.56 0.64
N VAL A 23 -2.03 8.72 1.00
CA VAL A 23 -1.63 9.46 2.21
C VAL A 23 -1.83 8.60 3.46
N CYS A 24 -2.97 7.91 3.56
CA CYS A 24 -3.27 6.98 4.65
C CYS A 24 -2.24 5.84 4.67
N PHE A 25 -1.98 5.20 3.53
CA PHE A 25 -0.98 4.14 3.43
C PHE A 25 0.41 4.58 3.93
N PHE A 26 0.89 5.74 3.49
CA PHE A 26 2.20 6.24 3.92
C PHE A 26 2.23 6.64 5.40
N GLY A 27 1.12 7.13 5.95
CA GLY A 27 0.98 7.38 7.38
C GLY A 27 1.07 6.09 8.19
N THR A 28 0.34 5.06 7.75
CA THR A 28 0.35 3.72 8.34
C THR A 28 1.73 3.08 8.31
N LEU A 29 2.40 3.08 7.15
CA LEU A 29 3.76 2.55 7.00
C LEU A 29 4.73 3.19 8.00
N LYS A 30 4.63 4.52 8.16
CA LYS A 30 5.51 5.23 9.09
C LYS A 30 5.23 4.85 10.54
N ASN A 31 3.96 4.78 10.93
CA ASN A 31 3.58 4.50 12.31
C ASN A 31 3.80 3.04 12.70
N GLU A 32 3.36 2.10 11.87
CA GLU A 32 3.44 0.67 12.16
C GLU A 32 4.89 0.17 12.09
N PHE A 33 5.72 0.73 11.19
CA PHE A 33 7.04 0.16 10.89
C PHE A 33 8.21 1.15 10.97
N TYR A 34 8.08 2.39 10.48
CA TYR A 34 9.24 3.29 10.43
C TYR A 34 9.66 3.81 11.81
N TYR A 35 8.70 4.20 12.65
CA TYR A 35 8.97 4.73 13.99
C TYR A 35 9.21 3.64 15.03
N ALA A 36 8.85 2.40 14.76
CA ALA A 36 8.99 1.28 15.67
C ALA A 36 10.37 0.59 15.62
N LYS A 37 11.31 1.07 14.79
CA LYS A 37 12.58 0.38 14.51
C LYS A 37 13.80 1.26 14.77
N ASP A 38 14.86 0.60 15.22
CA ASP A 38 16.20 1.17 15.30
C ASP A 38 16.94 0.97 13.97
N TRP A 39 17.19 2.09 13.29
CA TRP A 39 17.83 2.14 11.99
C TRP A 39 19.35 1.99 12.04
N ALA A 40 19.96 1.97 13.23
CA ALA A 40 21.37 1.63 13.37
C ALA A 40 21.66 0.15 13.05
N ILE A 41 20.63 -0.70 13.11
CA ILE A 41 20.75 -2.16 13.02
C ILE A 41 20.19 -2.70 11.69
N VAL A 42 19.22 -2.00 11.08
CA VAL A 42 18.43 -2.52 9.96
C VAL A 42 18.70 -1.76 8.66
N LYS A 43 18.87 -2.49 7.55
CA LYS A 43 18.95 -1.92 6.20
C LYS A 43 17.55 -1.55 5.71
N ARG A 44 17.38 -0.30 5.25
CA ARG A 44 16.09 0.26 4.84
C ARG A 44 15.44 -0.48 3.67
N GLU A 45 16.24 -0.92 2.69
CA GLU A 45 15.74 -1.52 1.46
C GLU A 45 15.08 -2.88 1.73
N VAL A 46 15.79 -3.77 2.44
CA VAL A 46 15.27 -5.08 2.87
C VAL A 46 13.97 -4.92 3.67
N PHE A 47 13.92 -3.89 4.51
CA PHE A 47 12.80 -3.63 5.39
C PHE A 47 11.54 -3.15 4.66
N ILE A 48 11.70 -2.33 3.61
CA ILE A 48 10.56 -1.92 2.78
C ILE A 48 9.97 -3.14 2.07
N ASP A 49 10.81 -4.01 1.52
CA ASP A 49 10.35 -5.21 0.80
C ASP A 49 9.57 -6.15 1.74
N GLU A 50 10.07 -6.40 2.95
CA GLU A 50 9.39 -7.19 3.97
C GLU A 50 8.03 -6.59 4.36
N TYR A 51 7.98 -5.26 4.60
CA TYR A 51 6.73 -4.59 4.94
C TYR A 51 5.71 -4.69 3.81
N ILE A 52 6.12 -4.44 2.56
CA ILE A 52 5.21 -4.50 1.41
C ILE A 52 4.68 -5.92 1.21
N TYR A 53 5.53 -6.94 1.38
CA TYR A 53 5.11 -8.33 1.33
C TYR A 53 4.05 -8.62 2.41
N TRP A 54 4.36 -8.34 3.68
CA TRP A 54 3.43 -8.54 4.80
C TRP A 54 2.11 -7.78 4.59
N TYR A 55 2.19 -6.52 4.17
CA TYR A 55 1.03 -5.66 3.94
C TYR A 55 0.07 -6.25 2.92
N ASN A 56 0.59 -6.86 1.86
CA ASN A 56 -0.19 -7.40 0.75
C ASN A 56 -0.67 -8.84 0.99
N HIS A 57 0.13 -9.67 1.68
CA HIS A 57 -0.12 -11.10 1.82
C HIS A 57 -0.70 -11.51 3.17
N ASP A 58 -0.30 -10.85 4.25
CA ASP A 58 -0.54 -11.33 5.61
C ASP A 58 -1.34 -10.34 6.48
N ARG A 59 -1.43 -9.07 6.08
CA ARG A 59 -2.13 -8.05 6.85
C ARG A 59 -3.62 -8.34 6.94
N ILE A 60 -4.09 -8.59 8.16
CA ILE A 60 -5.50 -8.76 8.47
C ILE A 60 -6.20 -7.42 8.38
N LYS A 61 -7.16 -7.30 7.44
CA LYS A 61 -7.97 -6.09 7.29
C LYS A 61 -9.43 -6.42 7.58
N LEU A 62 -9.95 -5.91 8.69
CA LEU A 62 -11.34 -6.17 9.11
C LEU A 62 -12.38 -5.70 8.09
N THR A 63 -12.10 -4.59 7.38
CA THR A 63 -12.98 -4.12 6.29
C THR A 63 -13.00 -5.07 5.09
N LEU A 64 -12.04 -5.99 4.99
CA LEU A 64 -11.98 -7.06 3.99
C LEU A 64 -12.33 -8.41 4.62
N CYS A 65 -13.19 -8.44 5.65
CA CYS A 65 -13.56 -9.65 6.38
C CYS A 65 -12.37 -10.43 6.96
N GLY A 66 -11.28 -9.74 7.28
CA GLY A 66 -10.05 -10.33 7.82
C GLY A 66 -9.07 -10.85 6.76
N TYR A 67 -9.40 -10.76 5.47
CA TYR A 67 -8.48 -11.16 4.39
C TYR A 67 -7.38 -10.13 4.14
N SER A 68 -6.27 -10.60 3.61
CA SER A 68 -5.21 -9.74 3.07
C SER A 68 -5.62 -9.13 1.72
N PRO A 69 -4.98 -8.04 1.29
CA PRO A 69 -5.28 -7.40 0.01
C PRO A 69 -5.23 -8.36 -1.19
N ILE A 70 -4.23 -9.25 -1.25
CA ILE A 70 -4.10 -10.21 -2.35
C ILE A 70 -5.18 -11.28 -2.27
N GLN A 71 -5.48 -11.82 -1.09
CA GLN A 71 -6.56 -12.79 -0.91
C GLN A 71 -7.90 -12.20 -1.39
N TYR A 72 -8.20 -10.97 -0.98
CA TYR A 72 -9.41 -10.27 -1.40
C TYR A 72 -9.46 -10.04 -2.92
N GLN A 73 -8.33 -9.69 -3.54
CA GLN A 73 -8.25 -9.52 -4.99
C GLN A 73 -8.51 -10.84 -5.74
N LEU A 74 -7.91 -11.95 -5.30
CA LEU A 74 -8.10 -13.28 -5.92
C LEU A 74 -9.56 -13.76 -5.81
N MET A 75 -10.21 -13.52 -4.66
CA MET A 75 -11.62 -13.83 -4.46
C MET A 75 -12.52 -13.06 -5.43
N ASN A 76 -12.26 -11.76 -5.62
CA ASN A 76 -13.06 -10.93 -6.52
C ASN A 76 -12.80 -11.23 -8.00
N GLN A 77 -11.64 -11.77 -8.35
CA GLN A 77 -11.34 -12.18 -9.73
C GLN A 77 -12.05 -13.48 -10.13
N GLN A 78 -12.44 -14.33 -9.17
CA GLN A 78 -13.21 -15.55 -9.43
C GLN A 78 -14.72 -15.31 -9.56
N MET A 79 -15.17 -14.08 -9.23
CA MET A 79 -16.57 -13.66 -9.26
C MET A 79 -16.95 -12.91 -10.56
N ILE A 80 -16.03 -12.84 -11.53
CA ILE A 80 -16.20 -12.24 -12.87
C ILE A 80 -16.00 -13.36 -13.90
#